data_AF-A0A3N1X8C3-F1
#
_entry.id   AF-A0A3N1X8C3-F1
#
_cell.length_a   1.000
_cell.length_b   1.000
_cell.length_c   1.000
_cell.angle_alpha   90.00
_cell.angle_beta   90.00
_cell.angle_gamma   90.00
#
_symmetry.space_group_name_H-M   'P 1'
#
loop_
_entity.id
_entity.type
_entity.pdbx_description
1 polymer ?
#
loop_
_entity_poly.entity_id
_entity_poly.type
_entity_poly.pdbx_seq_one_letter_code
_entity_poly.pdbx_strand_id
1 'polypeptide(L)' 'MTHHEIPVSDAEHDVFERVRREQGLSSVAEAVTWLVKSHLRKSTEQTTGRRRGPRLATSKGQQK' A
#
# COMPACT_ATOMS: atom_id res chain seq x y z
N MET A 1 11.10 -17.80 3.38
CA MET A 1 11.38 -16.35 3.32
C MET A 1 12.54 -16.17 2.38
N THR A 2 12.35 -15.54 1.22
CA THR A 2 13.46 -15.16 0.33
C THR A 2 14.15 -13.93 0.92
N HIS A 3 15.47 -13.98 1.06
CA HIS A 3 16.28 -12.85 1.49
C HIS A 3 16.78 -12.12 0.24
N HIS A 4 16.48 -10.83 0.14
CA HIS A 4 16.92 -9.97 -0.95
C HIS A 4 17.73 -8.83 -0.35
N GLU A 5 18.98 -8.72 -0.76
CA GLU A 5 19.84 -7.60 -0.41
C GLU A 5 19.67 -6.52 -1.48
N ILE A 6 19.25 -5.33 -1.06
CA ILE A 6 19.08 -4.17 -1.93
C ILE A 6 20.09 -3.12 -1.46
N PRO A 7 21.10 -2.78 -2.28
CA PRO A 7 21.99 -1.69 -1.93
C PRO A 7 21.20 -0.39 -1.97
N VAL A 8 21.26 0.37 -0.87
CA VAL A 8 20.61 1.67 -0.72
C VAL A 8 21.66 2.69 -0.30
N SER A 9 21.54 3.91 -0.81
CA SER A 9 22.37 5.03 -0.41
C SER A 9 22.04 5.48 1.01
N ASP A 10 22.97 6.20 1.67
CA ASP A 10 22.74 6.75 3.01
C ASP A 10 21.52 7.68 3.04
N ALA A 11 21.31 8.46 1.97
CA ALA A 11 20.15 9.35 1.85
C ALA A 11 18.82 8.57 1.80
N GLU A 12 18.78 7.43 1.10
CA GLU A 12 17.60 6.55 1.07
C GLU A 12 17.40 5.88 2.43
N HIS A 13 18.48 5.49 3.10
CA HIS A 13 18.44 4.92 4.44
C HIS A 13 17.83 5.89 5.46
N ASP A 14 18.19 7.17 5.42
CA ASP A 14 17.61 8.22 6.27
C ASP A 14 16.10 8.36 6.07
N VAL A 15 15.62 8.24 4.82
CA VAL A 15 14.18 8.25 4.53
C VAL A 15 13.49 7.04 5.16
N PHE A 16 14.08 5.85 5.08
CA PHE A 16 13.50 4.66 5.72
C PHE A 16 13.47 4.76 7.24
N GLU A 17 14.52 5.31 7.86
CA GLU A 17 14.55 5.55 9.31
C GLU A 17 13.49 6.57 9.74
N ARG A 18 13.27 7.61 8.95
CA ARG A 18 12.20 8.57 9.20
C ARG A 18 10.83 7.89 9.15
N VAL A 19 10.56 7.11 8.11
CA VAL A 19 9.29 6.38 7.96
C VAL A 19 9.08 5.35 9.08
N ARG A 20 10.15 4.65 9.48
CA ARG A 20 10.14 3.72 10.61
C ARG A 20 9.67 4.41 11.88
N ARG A 21 10.22 5.59 12.20
CA ARG A 21 9.85 6.37 13.40
C ARG A 21 8.42 6.91 13.31
N GLU A 22 8.03 7.45 12.15
CA GLU A 22 6.69 8.00 11.93
C GLU A 22 5.58 6.93 12.05
N GLN A 23 5.86 5.70 11.64
CA GLN A 23 4.90 4.59 11.65
C GLN A 23 5.06 3.63 12.85
N GLY A 24 6.03 3.89 13.73
CA GLY A 24 6.31 3.06 14.92
C GLY A 24 6.77 1.63 14.60
N LEU A 25 7.55 1.46 13.53
CA LEU A 25 7.99 0.14 13.05
C LEU A 25 9.28 -0.32 13.76
N SER A 26 9.43 -1.64 13.91
CA SER A 26 10.52 -2.22 14.70
C SER A 26 11.86 -2.14 13.97
N SER A 27 11.84 -2.22 12.63
CA SER A 27 13.05 -2.25 11.78
C SER A 27 12.92 -1.46 10.48
N VAL A 28 14.05 -1.12 9.88
CA VAL A 28 14.13 -0.51 8.53
C VAL A 28 13.53 -1.43 7.46
N ALA A 29 13.75 -2.74 7.56
CA ALA A 29 13.17 -3.72 6.64
C ALA A 29 11.62 -3.71 6.67
N GLU A 30 11.03 -3.54 7.86
CA GLU A 30 9.59 -3.35 7.99
C GLU A 30 9.13 -2.02 7.37
N ALA A 31 9.90 -0.95 7.51
CA ALA A 31 9.60 0.35 6.88
C ALA A 31 9.61 0.26 5.35
N VAL A 32 10.59 -0.42 4.77
CA VAL A 32 10.64 -0.70 3.32
C VAL A 32 9.42 -1.51 2.90
N THR A 33 9.09 -2.58 3.62
CA THR A 33 7.91 -3.41 3.33
C THR A 33 6.62 -2.61 3.39
N TRP A 34 6.48 -1.75 4.41
CA TRP A 34 5.34 -0.88 4.59
C TRP A 34 5.21 0.14 3.45
N LEU A 35 6.32 0.73 3.01
CA LEU A 35 6.35 1.67 1.88
C LEU A 35 5.89 1.01 0.59
N VAL A 36 6.42 -0.17 0.27
CA VAL A 36 6.04 -0.93 -0.93
C VAL A 36 4.55 -1.27 -0.89
N LYS A 37 4.05 -1.80 0.23
CA LYS A 37 2.61 -2.10 0.40
C LYS A 37 1.75 -0.85 0.25
N SER A 38 2.18 0.26 0.82
CA SER A 38 1.45 1.54 0.76
C SER A 38 1.41 2.09 -0.67
N HIS A 39 2.52 2.00 -1.40
CA HIS A 39 2.59 2.40 -2.80
C HIS A 39 1.68 1.51 -3.67
N LEU A 40 1.75 0.19 -3.50
CA LEU A 40 0.88 -0.75 -4.21
C LEU A 40 -0.58 -0.45 -3.94
N ARG A 41 -0.98 -0.27 -2.67
CA ARG A 41 -2.36 0.09 -2.30
C ARG A 41 -2.82 1.37 -3.00
N LYS A 42 -2.00 2.42 -3.00
CA LYS A 42 -2.30 3.67 -3.72
C LYS A 42 -2.35 3.48 -5.24
N SER A 43 -1.45 2.69 -5.80
CA SER A 43 -1.42 2.39 -7.24
C SER A 43 -2.64 1.59 -7.67
N THR A 44 -3.08 0.62 -6.88
CA THR A 44 -4.33 -0.12 -7.10
C THR A 44 -5.53 0.81 -6.97
N GLU A 45 -5.59 1.70 -5.97
CA GLU A 45 -6.68 2.69 -5.87
C GLU A 45 -6.75 3.64 -7.08
N GLN A 46 -5.60 4.01 -7.65
CA GLN A 46 -5.52 4.85 -8.84
C GLN A 46 -5.87 4.10 -10.12
N THR A 47 -5.35 2.89 -10.28
CA THR A 47 -5.55 2.06 -11.49
C THR A 47 -6.94 1.44 -11.54
N THR A 48 -7.47 1.00 -10.40
CA THR A 48 -8.79 0.38 -10.29
C THR A 48 -9.92 1.42 -10.18
N GLY A 49 -9.59 2.71 -10.06
CA GLY A 49 -10.55 3.79 -10.08
C GLY A 49 -11.46 3.79 -8.85
N ARG A 50 -11.21 4.75 -7.95
CA ARG A 50 -12.20 5.27 -7.00
C ARG A 50 -13.62 5.25 -7.61
N ARG A 51 -14.49 4.36 -7.08
CA ARG A 51 -15.96 4.21 -7.33
C ARG A 51 -16.45 3.32 -8.49
N ARG A 52 -15.95 2.08 -8.60
CA ARG A 52 -16.82 0.97 -9.01
C ARG A 52 -16.80 -0.14 -7.97
N GLY A 53 -17.17 0.21 -6.73
CA GLY A 53 -17.83 -0.81 -5.90
C GLY A 53 -19.03 -1.32 -6.70
N PRO A 54 -19.31 -2.63 -6.71
CA PRO A 54 -20.58 -3.09 -7.26
C PRO A 54 -21.65 -2.39 -6.44
N ARG A 55 -22.30 -1.38 -7.02
CA ARG A 55 -23.66 -1.08 -6.60
C ARG A 55 -24.37 -2.39 -6.86
N LEU A 56 -24.64 -3.14 -5.80
CA LEU A 56 -25.72 -4.12 -5.80
C LEU A 56 -26.89 -3.36 -6.39
N ALA A 57 -27.14 -3.58 -7.68
CA ALA A 57 -28.37 -3.15 -8.28
C ALA A 57 -29.41 -3.96 -7.54
N THR A 58 -29.97 -3.37 -6.48
CA THR A 58 -31.19 -3.86 -5.88
C THR A 58 -32.20 -3.77 -7.00
N SER A 59 -32.40 -4.88 -7.72
CA SER A 59 -33.57 -5.10 -8.54
C SER A 59 -34.77 -5.10 -7.58
N LYS A 60 -35.25 -3.90 -7.27
CA LYS A 60 -36.62 -3.67 -6.84
C LYS A 60 -37.36 -3.16 -8.08
N GLY A 61 -38.28 -3.98 -8.57
CA GLY A 61 -39.14 -3.71 -9.72
C GLY A 61 -39.55 -5.05 -10.33
N GLN A 62 -40.54 -5.75 -9.78
CA GLN A 62 -41.97 -5.51 -10.01
C GLN A 62 -42.37 -5.63 -11.49
N GLN A 63 -42.78 -6.84 -11.89
CA GLN A 63 -43.75 -7.12 -12.95
C GLN A 63 -44.55 -8.32 -12.42
N LYS A 64 -45.73 -8.08 -11.86
CA LYS A 64 -47.06 -8.15 -12.52
C LYS A 64 -47.32 -9.51 -13.14
#